data_AF-A0AAV2SFY0-F1
#
_entry.id   AF-A0AAV2SFY0-F1
#
_cell.length_a   1.000
_cell.length_b   1.000
_cell.length_c   1.000
_cell.angle_alpha   90.00
_cell.angle_beta   90.00
_cell.angle_gamma   90.00
#
_symmetry.space_group_name_H-M   'P 1'
#
loop_
_entity.id
_entity.type
_entity.pdbx_description
1 polymer ?
#
loop_
_entity_poly.entity_id
_entity_poly.type
_entity_poly.pdbx_seq_one_letter_code
_entity_poly.pdbx_strand_id
1 'polypeptide(L)'
;QDHLEVREESGGRSISKLNVFCGRTLPLPLMSSGSSLTLIFKSYTSAKHVTGFLATYRFTTDFGLNSGTQLIEEHPCTFIFNSSEHLIGEFYSPNPGGMYPRNTECNYIFQGMDNQKVRINFHYFDMEGVMPCTEATASDYLEFSNW
;
A
#
# COMPACT_ATOMS: atom_id res chain seq x y z
N GLN A 1 1.25 -29.38 4.69
CA GLN A 1 1.48 -28.49 5.84
C GLN A 1 0.58 -27.28 5.69
N ASP A 2 0.00 -26.80 6.79
CA ASP A 2 -1.12 -25.84 6.77
C ASP A 2 -0.62 -24.43 6.41
N HIS A 3 -1.36 -23.73 5.54
CA HIS A 3 -1.01 -22.39 5.10
C HIS A 3 -2.23 -21.58 4.66
N LEU A 4 -2.08 -20.25 4.70
CA LEU A 4 -3.00 -19.28 4.13
C LEU A 4 -2.38 -18.69 2.87
N GLU A 5 -3.08 -18.79 1.75
CA GLU A 5 -2.67 -18.23 0.46
C GLU A 5 -3.52 -17.01 0.12
N VAL A 6 -2.88 -15.93 -0.34
CA VAL A 6 -3.54 -14.68 -0.71
C VAL A 6 -3.33 -14.43 -2.21
N ARG A 7 -4.42 -14.16 -2.93
CA ARG A 7 -4.40 -13.99 -4.39
C ARG A 7 -5.19 -12.77 -4.83
N GLU A 8 -4.67 -12.05 -5.82
CA GLU A 8 -5.41 -11.02 -6.55
C GLU A 8 -6.42 -11.67 -7.49
N GLU A 9 -7.55 -11.01 -7.68
CA GLU A 9 -8.59 -11.41 -8.61
C GLU A 9 -8.97 -10.26 -9.54
N SER A 10 -9.16 -10.57 -10.83
CA SER A 10 -9.77 -9.66 -11.81
C SER A 10 -10.76 -10.45 -12.66
N GLY A 11 -11.95 -9.90 -12.84
CA GLY A 11 -13.00 -10.49 -13.67
C GLY A 11 -13.39 -11.93 -13.27
N GLY A 12 -13.38 -12.26 -11.97
CA GLY A 12 -13.72 -13.60 -11.48
C GLY A 12 -12.62 -14.66 -11.65
N ARG A 13 -11.39 -14.25 -12.01
CA ARG A 13 -10.23 -15.13 -12.17
C ARG A 13 -9.09 -14.68 -11.28
N SER A 14 -8.47 -15.65 -10.60
CA SER A 14 -7.25 -15.40 -9.85
C SER A 14 -6.11 -15.07 -10.80
N ILE A 15 -5.54 -13.87 -10.65
CA ILE A 15 -4.50 -13.33 -11.54
C ILE A 15 -3.11 -13.72 -11.02
N SER A 16 -2.86 -13.42 -9.75
CA SER A 16 -1.52 -13.50 -9.19
C SER A 16 -1.57 -13.91 -7.73
N LYS A 17 -0.56 -14.66 -7.32
CA LYS A 17 -0.34 -15.04 -5.93
C LYS A 17 0.47 -13.93 -5.27
N LEU A 18 -0.11 -13.28 -4.27
CA LEU A 18 0.54 -12.20 -3.53
C LEU A 18 1.49 -12.77 -2.49
N ASN A 19 0.97 -13.60 -1.58
CA ASN A 19 1.72 -14.11 -0.44
C ASN A 19 1.23 -15.49 0.03
N VAL A 20 2.09 -16.17 0.80
CA VAL A 20 1.75 -17.38 1.56
C VAL A 20 2.18 -17.19 2.99
N PHE A 21 1.28 -17.43 3.93
CA PHE A 21 1.53 -17.32 5.35
C PHE A 21 1.40 -18.68 6.04
N CYS A 22 2.33 -18.96 6.95
CA CYS A 22 2.27 -20.09 7.85
C CYS A 22 3.07 -19.76 9.14
N GLY A 23 2.88 -20.57 10.19
CA GLY A 23 3.58 -20.37 11.46
C GLY A 23 2.82 -19.44 12.42
N ARG A 24 3.58 -18.76 13.30
CA ARG A 24 3.03 -17.94 14.40
C ARG A 24 3.30 -16.44 14.24
N THR A 25 4.08 -16.04 13.24
CA THR A 25 4.38 -14.63 12.97
C THR A 25 3.16 -13.97 12.36
N LEU A 26 2.73 -12.85 12.96
CA LEU A 26 1.62 -12.08 12.42
C LEU A 26 2.02 -11.47 11.07
N PRO A 27 1.25 -11.69 9.99
CA PRO A 27 1.48 -11.00 8.73
C PRO A 27 1.33 -9.49 8.86
N LEU A 28 2.10 -8.74 8.06
CA LEU A 28 1.85 -7.31 7.89
C LEU A 28 0.46 -7.08 7.23
N PRO A 29 -0.15 -5.89 7.41
CA PRO A 29 -1.37 -5.53 6.70
C PRO A 29 -1.26 -5.74 5.19
N LEU A 30 -2.36 -6.18 4.58
CA LEU A 30 -2.44 -6.48 3.15
C LEU A 30 -3.49 -5.58 2.51
N MET A 31 -3.15 -5.07 1.33
CA MET A 31 -4.04 -4.28 0.49
C MET A 31 -4.12 -4.90 -0.90
N SER A 32 -5.32 -4.95 -1.47
CA SER A 32 -5.53 -5.38 -2.84
C SER A 32 -4.97 -4.34 -3.81
N SER A 33 -4.43 -4.81 -4.93
CA SER A 33 -4.08 -3.95 -6.06
C SER A 33 -5.33 -3.56 -6.87
N GLY A 34 -6.43 -4.30 -6.72
CA GLY A 34 -7.73 -4.01 -7.33
C GLY A 34 -8.89 -4.07 -6.35
N SER A 35 -10.09 -4.35 -6.86
CA SER A 35 -11.33 -4.40 -6.07
C SER A 35 -11.61 -5.78 -5.43
N SER A 36 -10.79 -6.80 -5.72
CA SER A 36 -11.03 -8.17 -5.28
C SER A 36 -9.76 -8.87 -4.80
N LEU A 37 -9.87 -9.51 -3.64
CA LEU A 37 -8.82 -10.30 -2.98
C LEU A 37 -9.41 -11.65 -2.56
N THR A 38 -8.72 -12.74 -2.85
CA THR A 38 -9.10 -14.08 -2.41
C THR A 38 -8.15 -14.61 -1.34
N LEU A 39 -8.71 -15.08 -0.23
CA LEU A 39 -8.00 -15.80 0.83
C LEU A 39 -8.34 -17.28 0.78
N ILE A 40 -7.32 -18.14 0.63
CA ILE A 40 -7.48 -19.59 0.54
C ILE A 40 -6.73 -20.25 1.70
N PHE A 41 -7.46 -20.76 2.68
CA PHE A 41 -6.89 -21.56 3.76
C PHE A 41 -6.84 -23.03 3.36
N LYS A 42 -5.65 -23.65 3.46
CA LYS A 42 -5.44 -25.08 3.19
C LYS A 42 -4.87 -25.74 4.43
N SER A 43 -5.60 -26.71 4.98
CA SER A 43 -5.14 -27.56 6.07
C SER A 43 -5.11 -29.02 5.62
N TYR A 44 -4.04 -29.72 5.99
CA TYR A 44 -3.84 -31.12 5.65
C TYR A 44 -4.02 -32.05 6.85
N THR A 45 -3.67 -31.59 8.05
CA THR A 45 -3.76 -32.37 9.29
C THR A 45 -4.05 -31.47 10.47
N SER A 46 -5.03 -31.81 11.31
CA SER A 46 -5.31 -31.06 12.52
C SER A 46 -4.24 -31.30 13.59
N ALA A 47 -3.37 -30.31 13.82
CA ALA A 47 -2.38 -30.36 14.89
C ALA A 47 -3.03 -29.98 16.24
N LYS A 48 -2.72 -30.73 17.31
CA LYS A 48 -3.05 -30.31 18.67
C LYS A 48 -2.32 -28.99 18.98
N HIS A 49 -3.02 -28.03 19.59
CA HIS A 49 -2.49 -26.70 19.98
C HIS A 49 -2.31 -25.66 18.86
N VAL A 50 -3.01 -25.78 17.73
CA VAL A 50 -3.09 -24.73 16.70
C VAL A 50 -4.55 -24.30 16.53
N THR A 51 -4.84 -23.01 16.70
CA THR A 51 -6.21 -22.47 16.79
C THR A 51 -6.68 -21.75 15.53
N GLY A 52 -5.84 -21.63 14.51
CA GLY A 52 -6.15 -20.93 13.26
C GLY A 52 -5.84 -19.43 13.33
N PHE A 53 -6.60 -18.62 12.60
CA PHE A 53 -6.42 -17.18 12.49
C PHE A 53 -7.76 -16.44 12.62
N LEU A 54 -7.68 -15.18 13.04
CA LEU A 54 -8.78 -14.21 12.99
C LEU A 54 -8.26 -13.00 12.22
N ALA A 55 -9.01 -12.53 11.24
CA ALA A 55 -8.65 -11.36 10.45
C ALA A 55 -9.85 -10.42 10.31
N THR A 56 -9.58 -9.12 10.24
CA THR A 56 -10.56 -8.08 9.94
C THR A 56 -10.33 -7.55 8.54
N TYR A 57 -11.41 -7.32 7.79
CA TYR A 57 -11.35 -6.70 6.46
C TYR A 57 -12.06 -5.35 6.47
N ARG A 58 -11.65 -4.45 5.58
CA ARG A 58 -12.32 -3.18 5.31
C ARG A 58 -12.14 -2.83 3.85
N PHE A 59 -13.23 -2.40 3.20
CA PHE A 59 -13.14 -1.78 1.89
C PHE A 59 -12.72 -0.32 2.06
N THR A 60 -11.65 0.09 1.36
CA THR A 60 -11.19 1.48 1.41
C THR A 60 -11.01 2.05 0.00
N THR A 61 -11.24 3.35 -0.11
CA THR A 61 -10.99 4.15 -1.31
C THR A 61 -9.77 5.06 -1.14
N ASP A 62 -9.32 5.28 0.10
CA ASP A 62 -8.25 6.22 0.47
C ASP A 62 -6.86 5.56 0.56
N PHE A 63 -6.72 4.31 0.09
CA PHE A 63 -5.46 3.55 0.14
C PHE A 63 -4.91 3.35 1.57
N GLY A 64 -5.77 3.48 2.59
CA GLY A 64 -5.40 3.40 4.00
C GLY A 64 -4.74 4.68 4.53
N LEU A 65 -4.77 5.77 3.75
CA LEU A 65 -4.19 7.05 4.10
C LEU A 65 -5.25 7.93 4.77
N ASN A 66 -4.89 8.47 5.93
CA ASN A 66 -5.75 9.34 6.75
C ASN A 66 -5.24 10.79 6.78
N SER A 67 -4.32 11.14 5.89
CA SER A 67 -3.61 12.41 5.85
C SER A 67 -3.77 13.08 4.48
N GLY A 68 -3.97 14.40 4.48
CA GLY A 68 -4.21 15.16 3.25
C GLY A 68 -5.63 14.99 2.71
N THR A 69 -5.93 15.74 1.66
CA THR A 69 -7.23 15.75 0.98
C THR A 69 -7.14 14.97 -0.32
N GLN A 70 -7.94 13.91 -0.45
CA GLN A 70 -7.92 13.02 -1.62
C GLN A 70 -8.67 13.64 -2.82
N LEU A 71 -8.02 13.69 -3.99
CA LEU A 71 -8.61 14.18 -5.24
C LEU A 71 -9.07 13.04 -6.15
N ILE A 72 -10.23 12.48 -5.82
CA ILE A 72 -10.78 11.29 -6.51
C ILE A 72 -11.03 11.53 -8.01
N GLU A 73 -11.35 12.76 -8.43
CA GLU A 73 -11.72 13.09 -9.81
C GLU A 73 -10.54 13.11 -10.79
N GLU A 74 -9.32 13.39 -10.32
CA GLU A 74 -8.12 13.45 -11.18
C GLU A 74 -7.46 12.08 -11.28
N HIS A 75 -7.10 11.52 -10.11
CA HIS A 75 -6.53 10.20 -10.00
C HIS A 75 -6.83 9.67 -8.59
N PRO A 76 -7.31 8.42 -8.44
CA PRO A 76 -7.81 7.94 -7.16
C PRO A 76 -6.76 7.99 -6.05
N CYS A 77 -5.47 7.85 -6.35
CA CYS A 77 -4.39 7.97 -5.37
C CYS A 77 -3.67 9.34 -5.38
N THR A 78 -4.40 10.44 -5.59
CA THR A 78 -3.85 11.80 -5.46
C THR A 78 -4.26 12.43 -4.14
N PHE A 79 -3.29 12.97 -3.40
CA PHE A 79 -3.49 13.63 -2.10
C PHE A 79 -2.85 15.02 -2.08
N ILE A 80 -3.62 16.03 -1.67
CA ILE A 80 -3.15 17.40 -1.46
C ILE A 80 -2.90 17.65 0.03
N PHE A 81 -1.76 18.25 0.32
CA PHE A 81 -1.39 18.74 1.64
C PHE A 81 -1.28 20.26 1.59
N ASN A 82 -2.24 20.95 2.20
CA ASN A 82 -2.28 22.40 2.20
C ASN A 82 -1.74 22.96 3.52
N SER A 83 -0.73 23.84 3.41
CA SER A 83 -0.13 24.54 4.55
C SER A 83 -1.13 25.40 5.36
N SER A 84 -2.25 25.80 4.76
CA SER A 84 -3.33 26.53 5.45
C SER A 84 -4.15 25.66 6.40
N GLU A 85 -4.19 24.34 6.17
CA GLU A 85 -4.86 23.38 7.05
C GLU A 85 -3.87 22.88 8.11
N HIS A 86 -2.72 22.39 7.66
CA HIS A 86 -1.67 21.84 8.52
C HIS A 86 -0.29 22.25 8.00
N LEU A 87 0.51 22.92 8.85
CA LEU A 87 1.89 23.30 8.54
C LEU A 87 2.87 22.11 8.60
N ILE A 88 2.53 21.09 9.39
CA ILE A 88 3.34 19.89 9.63
C ILE A 88 2.41 18.69 9.61
N GLY A 89 2.81 17.62 8.96
CA GLY A 89 2.10 16.36 8.90
C GLY A 89 3.00 15.23 8.43
N GLU A 90 2.47 14.02 8.50
CA GLU A 90 3.10 12.82 7.96
C GLU A 90 2.31 12.34 6.75
N PHE A 91 3.00 11.67 5.83
CA PHE A 91 2.38 10.98 4.70
C PHE A 91 3.08 9.64 4.52
N TYR A 92 2.36 8.68 3.95
CA TYR A 92 2.78 7.29 3.86
C TYR A 92 2.53 6.76 2.45
N SER A 93 3.28 5.73 2.06
CA SER A 93 2.89 4.88 0.94
C SER A 93 1.52 4.24 1.22
N PRO A 94 0.77 3.84 0.19
CA PRO A 94 -0.43 3.03 0.36
C PRO A 94 -0.20 1.83 1.27
N ASN A 95 -1.26 1.40 1.97
CA ASN A 95 -1.21 0.33 2.97
C ASN A 95 -0.17 0.57 4.09
N PRO A 96 -0.31 1.63 4.91
CA PRO A 96 0.67 1.94 5.96
C PRO A 96 0.97 0.75 6.89
N GLY A 97 2.25 0.46 7.09
CA GLY A 97 2.74 -0.68 7.89
C GLY A 97 2.71 -2.02 7.17
N GLY A 98 2.21 -2.07 5.92
CA GLY A 98 2.24 -3.24 5.05
C GLY A 98 2.99 -2.99 3.74
N MET A 99 2.92 -3.96 2.84
CA MET A 99 3.47 -3.83 1.48
C MET A 99 2.55 -2.94 0.64
N TYR A 100 3.13 -2.04 -0.15
CA TYR A 100 2.35 -1.26 -1.12
C TYR A 100 1.75 -2.18 -2.20
N PRO A 101 0.52 -1.90 -2.69
CA PRO A 101 -0.10 -2.68 -3.76
C PRO A 101 0.66 -2.51 -5.08
N ARG A 102 0.58 -3.52 -5.94
CA ARG A 102 1.26 -3.49 -7.24
C ARG A 102 0.55 -2.54 -8.18
N ASN A 103 1.26 -2.08 -9.22
CA ASN A 103 0.69 -1.25 -10.29
C ASN A 103 -0.08 -0.04 -9.73
N THR A 104 0.50 0.59 -8.71
CA THR A 104 -0.08 1.69 -7.97
C THR A 104 0.75 2.94 -8.21
N GLU A 105 0.10 3.99 -8.70
CA GLU A 105 0.69 5.30 -8.90
C GLU A 105 -0.02 6.28 -7.97
N CYS A 106 0.75 6.94 -7.09
CA CYS A 106 0.21 7.87 -6.12
C CYS A 106 0.92 9.21 -6.19
N ASN A 107 0.14 10.29 -6.18
CA ASN A 107 0.62 11.65 -6.28
C ASN A 107 0.41 12.38 -4.95
N TYR A 108 1.49 12.91 -4.39
CA TYR A 108 1.46 13.68 -3.14
C TYR A 108 1.84 15.13 -3.45
N ILE A 109 0.85 16.02 -3.41
CA ILE A 109 0.98 17.42 -3.81
C ILE A 109 1.02 18.30 -2.57
N PHE A 110 2.11 19.04 -2.38
CA PHE A 110 2.30 19.93 -1.22
C PHE A 110 2.15 21.39 -1.62
N GLN A 111 1.18 22.09 -1.03
CA GLN A 111 0.84 23.49 -1.35
C GLN A 111 1.15 24.42 -0.18
N GLY A 112 2.24 25.17 -0.31
CA GLY A 112 2.66 26.23 0.62
C GLY A 112 2.06 27.59 0.27
N MET A 113 1.95 28.49 1.26
CA MET A 113 1.70 29.92 1.01
C MET A 113 2.92 30.63 0.41
N ASP A 114 2.72 31.84 -0.13
CA ASP A 114 3.81 32.70 -0.62
C ASP A 114 4.89 32.87 0.47
N ASN A 115 6.14 32.51 0.13
CA ASN A 115 7.33 32.45 1.01
C ASN A 115 7.55 31.17 1.83
N GLN A 116 6.64 30.20 1.76
CA GLN A 116 6.88 28.89 2.38
C GLN A 116 7.68 27.97 1.44
N LYS A 117 8.44 27.05 2.03
CA LYS A 117 9.15 25.98 1.32
C LYS A 117 8.81 24.66 1.94
N VAL A 118 8.57 23.65 1.10
CA VAL A 118 8.28 22.29 1.54
C VAL A 118 9.61 21.58 1.83
N ARG A 119 9.72 20.98 3.02
CA ARG A 119 10.85 20.13 3.41
C ARG A 119 10.32 18.76 3.80
N ILE A 120 10.76 17.73 3.08
CA ILE A 120 10.39 16.34 3.33
C ILE A 120 11.54 15.64 4.05
N ASN A 121 11.21 14.88 5.10
CA ASN A 121 12.16 14.04 5.83
C ASN A 121 11.64 12.61 5.89
N PHE A 122 12.39 11.66 5.34
CA PHE A 122 12.04 10.24 5.39
C PHE A 122 12.52 9.62 6.70
N HIS A 123 11.59 9.04 7.46
CA HIS A 123 11.90 8.27 8.67
C HIS A 123 12.14 6.79 8.36
N TYR A 124 11.50 6.28 7.32
CA TYR A 124 11.63 4.93 6.80
C TYR A 124 11.55 4.99 5.27
N PHE A 125 12.37 4.19 4.60
CA PHE A 125 12.40 4.11 3.14
C PHE A 125 12.87 2.72 2.72
N ASP A 126 11.96 1.96 2.13
CA ASP A 126 12.21 0.60 1.65
C ASP A 126 11.30 0.34 0.44
N MET A 127 11.88 0.35 -0.76
CA MET A 127 11.18 0.17 -2.03
C MET A 127 12.03 -0.69 -2.96
N GLU A 128 11.36 -1.53 -3.76
CA GLU A 128 12.03 -2.39 -4.73
C GLU A 128 12.45 -1.59 -5.96
N GLY A 129 13.70 -1.72 -6.40
CA GLY A 129 14.15 -1.01 -7.59
C GLY A 129 15.50 -1.48 -8.11
N VAL A 130 15.70 -1.27 -9.41
CA VAL A 130 16.93 -1.58 -10.14
C VAL A 130 17.54 -0.29 -10.64
N MET A 131 18.77 0.01 -10.19
CA MET A 131 19.46 1.24 -10.58
C MET A 131 19.84 1.23 -12.07
N PRO A 132 19.62 2.34 -12.81
CA PRO A 132 18.94 3.56 -12.38
C PRO A 132 17.42 3.35 -12.25
N CYS A 133 16.82 3.79 -11.13
CA CYS A 133 15.39 3.63 -10.87
C CYS A 133 14.57 4.49 -11.83
N THR A 134 14.11 3.90 -12.93
CA THR A 134 13.39 4.59 -14.00
C THR A 134 12.29 3.68 -14.52
N GLU A 135 11.33 4.26 -15.23
CA GLU A 135 10.31 3.48 -15.96
C GLU A 135 10.97 2.46 -16.92
N ALA A 136 12.07 2.84 -17.57
CA ALA A 136 12.82 1.96 -18.48
C ALA A 136 13.42 0.73 -17.81
N THR A 137 13.72 0.78 -16.51
CA THR A 137 14.20 -0.37 -15.72
C THR A 137 13.06 -1.13 -15.03
N ALA A 138 11.80 -0.74 -15.24
CA ALA A 138 10.62 -1.30 -14.59
C ALA A 138 10.79 -1.40 -13.06
N SER A 139 11.42 -0.38 -12.46
CA SER A 139 11.66 -0.29 -11.02
C SER A 139 10.52 0.42 -10.32
N ASP A 140 10.29 0.16 -9.03
CA ASP A 140 9.52 1.09 -8.22
C ASP A 140 10.42 2.28 -7.88
N TYR A 141 9.86 3.48 -7.94
CA TYR A 141 10.60 4.72 -7.70
C TYR A 141 9.71 5.77 -7.08
N LEU A 142 10.36 6.72 -6.41
CA LEU A 142 9.75 7.96 -5.95
C LEU A 142 10.41 9.11 -6.70
N GLU A 143 9.62 9.86 -7.45
CA GLU A 143 10.07 11.00 -8.23
C GLU A 143 9.69 12.31 -7.53
N PHE A 144 10.60 13.28 -7.53
CA PHE A 144 10.34 14.64 -7.08
C PHE A 144 10.34 15.58 -8.28
N SER A 145 9.22 16.23 -8.52
CA SER A 145 9.11 17.29 -9.52
C SER A 145 8.90 18.63 -8.85
N ASN A 146 9.59 19.67 -9.35
CA ASN A 146 9.14 21.04 -9.20
C ASN A 146 8.60 21.48 -10.56
N TRP A 147 7.44 22.11 -10.57
CA TRP A 147 6.87 22.73 -11.77
C TRP A 147 6.46 24.16 -11.44
#